data_AF-A0A1W1I872-F1
#
_entry.id   AF-A0A1W1I872-F1
#
_cell.length_a   1.000
_cell.length_b   1.000
_cell.length_c   1.000
_cell.angle_alpha   90.00
_cell.angle_beta   90.00
_cell.angle_gamma   90.00
#
_symmetry.space_group_name_H-M   'P 1'
#
loop_
_entity.id
_entity.type
_entity.pdbx_description
1 polymer ?
#
loop_
_entity_poly.entity_id
_entity_poly.type
_entity_poly.pdbx_seq_one_letter_code
_entity_poly.pdbx_strand_id
1 'polypeptide(L)'
;MLLKLFLFSVLGIATVSDIGRAGDLGSMPKDLDAQSEQLPPTELEQVVALCAKQIHNESASSKFDAYVQRGVVESFGTDQERFRFRKCMAQREHPLGPSLHEKK
;
A
#
# COMPACT_ATOMS: atom_id res chain seq x y z
N MET A 1 -12.32 -46.68 32.68
CA MET A 1 -12.23 -45.77 31.51
C MET A 1 -10.75 -45.61 31.18
N LEU A 2 -10.19 -46.48 30.33
CA LEU A 2 -9.80 -46.19 28.93
C LEU A 2 -9.16 -44.81 28.73
N LEU A 3 -7.84 -44.72 28.51
CA LEU A 3 -7.15 -44.67 27.20
C LEU A 3 -7.21 -43.22 26.63
N LYS A 4 -6.13 -42.49 26.31
CA LYS A 4 -5.08 -42.79 25.32
C LYS A 4 -4.01 -41.68 25.35
N LEU A 5 -2.74 -42.08 25.32
CA LEU A 5 -1.60 -41.25 24.92
C LEU A 5 -1.71 -40.87 23.44
N PHE A 6 -1.31 -39.65 23.06
CA PHE A 6 -0.74 -39.36 21.74
C PHE A 6 0.35 -38.28 21.87
N LEU A 7 1.58 -38.75 22.09
CA LEU A 7 2.79 -38.16 21.53
C LEU A 7 2.68 -38.24 20.00
N PHE A 8 2.94 -37.16 19.26
CA PHE A 8 3.65 -37.21 17.98
C PHE A 8 4.28 -35.85 17.68
N SER A 9 5.60 -35.79 17.86
CA SER A 9 6.48 -34.91 17.10
C SER A 9 6.27 -35.15 15.60
N VAL A 10 6.23 -34.08 14.81
CA VAL A 10 6.67 -34.15 13.41
C VAL A 10 7.54 -32.93 13.14
N LEU A 11 8.85 -33.13 13.26
CA LEU A 11 9.83 -32.38 12.49
C LEU A 11 9.46 -32.54 11.01
N GLY A 12 9.02 -31.47 10.38
CA GLY A 12 8.94 -31.40 8.92
C GLY A 12 10.33 -31.17 8.35
N ILE A 13 11.12 -32.25 8.21
CA ILE A 13 12.28 -32.27 7.32
C ILE A 13 11.71 -32.51 5.92
N ALA A 14 11.74 -31.50 5.05
CA ALA A 14 11.58 -31.70 3.62
C ALA A 14 12.94 -31.47 2.97
N THR A 15 13.50 -32.59 2.53
CA THR A 15 14.78 -32.81 1.87
C THR A 15 14.96 -31.97 0.62
N VAL A 16 16.15 -31.38 0.47
CA VAL A 16 16.68 -30.95 -0.82
C VAL A 16 16.85 -32.20 -1.69
N SER A 17 15.99 -32.34 -2.69
CA SER A 17 16.21 -33.29 -3.78
C SER A 17 16.74 -32.51 -4.97
N ASP A 18 18.06 -32.40 -5.05
CA ASP A 18 18.75 -32.20 -6.33
C ASP A 18 18.55 -33.48 -7.15
N ILE A 19 17.58 -33.45 -8.06
CA ILE A 19 17.52 -34.37 -9.18
C ILE A 19 17.47 -33.51 -10.43
N GLY A 20 18.66 -33.19 -10.95
CA GLY A 20 18.81 -32.67 -12.28
C GLY A 20 18.23 -33.68 -13.27
N ARG A 21 17.14 -33.30 -13.93
CA ARG A 21 16.64 -34.00 -15.11
C ARG A 21 16.39 -32.97 -16.20
N ALA A 22 17.11 -33.21 -17.30
CA ALA A 22 17.13 -32.40 -18.50
C ALA A 22 15.75 -32.29 -19.17
N GLY A 23 15.52 -31.12 -19.76
CA GLY A 23 14.56 -30.91 -20.84
C GLY A 23 13.24 -30.29 -20.41
N ASP A 24 13.17 -28.96 -20.38
CA ASP A 24 11.91 -28.29 -20.72
C ASP A 24 12.18 -26.93 -21.40
N LEU A 25 11.70 -26.82 -22.63
CA LEU A 25 11.59 -25.60 -23.40
C LEU A 25 10.29 -24.94 -22.98
N GLY A 26 10.36 -23.98 -22.07
CA GLY A 26 9.21 -23.16 -21.74
C GLY A 26 9.13 -22.79 -20.28
N SER A 27 9.60 -21.58 -19.97
CA SER A 27 8.87 -20.62 -19.13
C SER A 27 9.84 -19.48 -18.82
N MET A 28 9.52 -18.29 -19.30
CA MET A 28 10.11 -17.06 -18.78
C MET A 28 9.95 -17.09 -17.25
N PRO A 29 11.02 -16.91 -16.46
CA PRO A 29 10.86 -16.68 -15.04
C PRO A 29 10.06 -15.39 -14.88
N LYS A 30 8.79 -15.53 -14.45
CA LYS A 30 8.00 -14.43 -13.88
C LYS A 30 8.47 -14.22 -12.45
N ASP A 31 9.74 -13.91 -12.26
CA ASP A 31 10.25 -13.40 -10.99
C ASP A 31 9.99 -11.89 -10.96
N LEU A 32 8.71 -11.55 -10.95
CA LEU A 32 8.20 -10.28 -10.44
C LEU A 32 7.55 -10.54 -9.09
N ASP A 33 8.15 -11.41 -8.28
CA ASP A 33 8.04 -11.34 -6.84
C ASP A 33 8.89 -10.16 -6.33
N ALA A 34 8.59 -8.96 -6.84
CA ALA A 34 8.69 -7.79 -6.01
C ALA A 34 7.56 -7.93 -4.97
N GLN A 35 7.76 -8.83 -4.01
CA GLN A 35 7.17 -8.70 -2.69
C GLN A 35 7.70 -7.38 -2.16
N SER A 36 7.05 -6.29 -2.56
CA SER A 36 7.09 -5.04 -1.83
C SER A 36 6.64 -5.45 -0.44
N GLU A 37 7.58 -5.64 0.49
CA GLU A 37 7.28 -5.67 1.90
C GLU A 37 6.41 -4.43 2.14
N GLN A 38 5.10 -4.63 2.28
CA GLN A 38 4.16 -3.54 2.52
C GLN A 38 4.43 -3.09 3.94
N LEU A 39 5.40 -2.19 4.06
CA LEU A 39 5.65 -1.46 5.29
C LEU A 39 4.32 -0.80 5.69
N PRO A 40 3.99 -0.79 6.99
CA PRO A 40 2.79 -0.13 7.45
C PRO A 40 2.80 1.34 7.00
N PRO A 41 1.65 1.89 6.57
CA PRO A 41 1.61 3.25 6.10
C PRO A 41 1.99 4.21 7.23
N THR A 42 2.81 5.19 6.89
CA THR A 42 3.18 6.29 7.77
C THR A 42 1.93 7.06 8.23
N GLU A 43 2.03 7.79 9.35
CA GLU A 43 0.95 8.66 9.82
C GLU A 43 0.48 9.63 8.73
N LEU A 44 1.42 10.23 7.99
CA LEU A 44 1.10 11.11 6.87
C LEU A 44 0.30 10.39 5.77
N GLU A 45 0.70 9.19 5.37
CA GLU A 45 -0.04 8.40 4.36
C GLU A 45 -1.46 8.05 4.82
N GLN A 46 -1.63 7.74 6.11
CA GLN A 46 -2.95 7.47 6.68
C GLN A 46 -3.84 8.72 6.64
N VAL A 47 -3.30 9.88 7.02
CA VAL A 47 -4.04 11.15 6.99
C VAL A 47 -4.39 11.56 5.56
N VAL A 48 -3.47 11.40 4.61
CA VAL A 48 -3.72 11.64 3.18
C VAL A 48 -4.86 10.75 2.67
N ALA A 49 -4.82 9.45 2.96
CA ALA A 49 -5.86 8.51 2.54
C ALA A 49 -7.24 8.85 3.13
N LEU A 50 -7.29 9.25 4.41
CA LEU A 50 -8.52 9.67 5.08
C LEU A 50 -9.09 10.94 4.42
N CYS A 51 -8.25 11.94 4.15
CA CYS A 51 -8.70 13.17 3.52
C CYS A 51 -9.11 12.96 2.06
N ALA A 52 -8.37 12.17 1.28
CA ALA A 52 -8.74 11.85 -0.10
C ALA A 52 -10.10 11.15 -0.16
N LYS A 53 -10.32 10.14 0.71
CA LYS A 53 -11.61 9.45 0.84
C LYS A 53 -12.75 10.40 1.20
N GLN A 54 -12.52 11.38 2.07
CA GLN A 54 -13.53 12.37 2.40
C GLN A 54 -13.94 13.18 1.16
N ILE A 55 -12.99 13.64 0.35
CA ILE A 55 -13.28 14.38 -0.88
C ILE A 55 -14.06 13.53 -1.89
N HIS A 56 -13.71 12.26 -2.05
CA HIS A 56 -14.47 11.33 -2.89
C HIS A 56 -15.93 11.16 -2.42
N ASN A 57 -16.16 11.09 -1.10
CA ASN A 57 -17.51 10.93 -0.57
C ASN A 57 -18.36 12.20 -0.71
N GLU A 58 -17.72 13.38 -0.68
CA GLU A 58 -18.41 14.67 -0.87
C GLU A 58 -18.82 14.92 -2.33
N SER A 59 -18.23 14.20 -3.28
CA SER A 59 -18.48 14.38 -4.71
C SER A 59 -18.46 13.04 -5.44
N ALA A 60 -19.65 12.52 -5.73
CA ALA A 60 -19.87 11.21 -6.36
C ALA A 60 -19.22 11.05 -7.76
N SER A 61 -18.77 12.14 -8.38
CA SER A 61 -18.06 12.16 -9.67
C SER A 61 -16.61 12.64 -9.55
N SER A 62 -16.08 12.75 -8.34
CA SER A 62 -14.74 13.26 -8.09
C SER A 62 -13.68 12.32 -8.66
N LYS A 63 -12.87 12.88 -9.57
CA LYS A 63 -11.60 12.29 -10.02
C LYS A 63 -10.43 12.76 -9.15
N PHE A 64 -10.72 13.27 -7.95
CA PHE A 64 -9.70 13.69 -7.02
C PHE A 64 -8.83 12.49 -6.65
N ASP A 65 -7.54 12.71 -6.43
CA ASP A 65 -6.68 11.70 -5.82
C ASP A 65 -5.55 12.41 -5.09
N ALA A 66 -5.01 11.78 -4.05
CA ALA A 66 -3.86 12.28 -3.33
C ALA A 66 -3.03 11.13 -2.76
N TYR A 67 -1.71 11.27 -2.84
CA TYR A 67 -0.76 10.29 -2.35
C TYR A 67 0.50 10.95 -1.81
N VAL A 68 1.28 10.19 -1.06
CA VAL A 68 2.60 10.61 -0.59
C VAL A 68 3.66 10.07 -1.54
N GLN A 69 4.49 10.95 -2.08
CA GLN A 69 5.65 10.58 -2.86
C GLN A 69 6.90 11.19 -2.22
N ARG A 70 7.80 10.34 -1.73
CA ARG A 70 9.05 10.75 -1.08
C ARG A 70 8.84 11.75 0.07
N GLY A 71 7.78 11.57 0.85
CA GLY A 71 7.41 12.45 1.98
C GLY A 71 6.70 13.74 1.58
N VAL A 72 6.44 13.95 0.29
CA VAL A 72 5.66 15.10 -0.22
C VAL A 72 4.26 14.63 -0.60
N VAL A 73 3.24 15.40 -0.25
CA VAL A 73 1.86 15.10 -0.62
C VAL A 73 1.58 15.68 -2.00
N GLU A 74 1.26 14.80 -2.94
CA GLU A 74 0.78 15.13 -4.28
C GLU A 74 -0.76 15.03 -4.30
N SER A 75 -1.42 15.91 -5.06
CA SER A 75 -2.88 15.87 -5.22
C SER A 75 -3.34 16.34 -6.59
N PHE A 76 -4.37 15.69 -7.11
CA PHE A 76 -4.96 15.91 -8.42
C PHE A 76 -6.46 16.18 -8.27
N GLY A 77 -7.02 16.98 -9.16
CA GLY A 77 -8.43 17.34 -9.15
C GLY A 77 -8.65 18.81 -9.45
N THR A 78 -9.90 19.25 -9.31
CA THR A 78 -10.30 20.65 -9.45
C THR A 78 -9.70 21.51 -8.33
N ASP A 79 -9.61 22.82 -8.55
CA ASP A 79 -9.16 23.77 -7.52
C ASP A 79 -9.99 23.68 -6.24
N GLN A 80 -11.29 23.46 -6.39
CA GLN A 80 -12.20 23.30 -5.26
C GLN A 80 -11.89 22.05 -4.44
N GLU A 81 -11.64 20.91 -5.10
CA GLU A 81 -11.29 19.66 -4.42
C GLU A 81 -9.93 19.77 -3.72
N ARG A 82 -8.93 20.34 -4.40
CA ARG A 82 -7.60 20.58 -3.81
C ARG A 82 -7.67 21.52 -2.61
N PHE A 83 -8.49 22.55 -2.66
CA PHE A 83 -8.72 23.45 -1.53
C PHE A 83 -9.35 22.71 -0.33
N ARG A 84 -10.40 21.92 -0.56
CA ARG A 84 -11.04 21.13 0.51
C ARG A 84 -10.10 20.08 1.09
N PHE A 85 -9.30 19.43 0.26
CA PHE A 85 -8.27 18.50 0.70
C PHE A 85 -7.24 19.19 1.61
N ARG A 86 -6.69 20.34 1.22
CA ARG A 86 -5.79 21.13 2.07
C ARG A 86 -6.44 21.51 3.40
N LYS A 87 -7.73 21.85 3.40
CA LYS A 87 -8.48 22.12 4.64
C LYS A 87 -8.57 20.89 5.53
N CYS A 88 -8.89 19.71 4.98
CA CYS A 88 -8.92 18.46 5.74
C CYS A 88 -7.57 18.13 6.37
N MET A 89 -6.48 18.27 5.60
CA MET A 89 -5.11 18.06 6.07
C MET A 89 -4.77 18.98 7.25
N ALA A 90 -5.11 20.27 7.15
CA ALA A 90 -4.90 21.23 8.24
C ALA A 90 -5.74 20.93 9.50
N GLN A 91 -6.97 20.44 9.34
CA GLN A 91 -7.82 20.03 10.48
C GLN A 91 -7.28 18.80 11.22
N ARG A 92 -6.41 18.02 10.57
CA ARG A 92 -5.74 16.86 11.12
C ARG A 92 -4.29 17.15 11.51
N GLU A 93 -3.94 18.42 11.72
CA GLU A 93 -2.60 18.84 12.18
C GLU A 93 -1.46 18.56 11.19
N HIS A 94 -1.78 18.29 9.91
CA HIS A 94 -0.81 18.13 8.81
C HIS A 94 -0.99 19.21 7.74
N PRO A 95 -0.83 20.51 8.04
CA PRO A 95 -1.02 21.56 7.05
C PRO A 95 -0.03 21.41 5.89
N LEU A 96 -0.54 21.43 4.66
CA LEU A 96 0.29 21.44 3.47
C LEU A 96 0.86 22.83 3.23
N GLY A 97 2.17 22.92 2.98
CA GLY A 97 2.83 24.16 2.60
C GLY A 97 2.32 24.73 1.26
N PRO A 98 2.68 25.97 0.93
CA PRO A 98 2.42 26.52 -0.39
C PRO A 98 3.02 25.59 -1.46
N SER A 99 2.24 25.22 -2.47
CA SER A 99 2.76 24.35 -3.51
C SER A 99 3.69 25.17 -4.41
N LEU A 100 4.86 24.62 -4.75
CA LEU A 100 5.80 25.31 -5.64
C LEU A 100 5.24 25.50 -7.07
N HIS A 101 4.12 24.85 -7.38
CA HIS A 101 3.40 24.97 -8.65
C HIS A 101 2.38 26.13 -8.71
N GLU A 102 2.20 26.89 -7.63
CA GLU A 102 1.29 28.06 -7.61
C GLU A 102 1.95 29.38 -8.05
N LYS A 103 3.19 29.36 -8.55
CA LYS A 103 3.81 30.52 -9.21
C LYS A 103 3.42 30.57 -10.69
N LYS A 104 2.33 31.25 -11.01
CA LYS A 104 2.11 31.76 -12.37
C LYS A 104 1.41 33.10 -12.36
#